data_AF-A0AAW0KP30-F1
#
_entry.id   AF-A0AAW0KP30-F1
#
_cell.length_a   1.000
_cell.length_b   1.000
_cell.length_c   1.000
_cell.angle_alpha   90.00
_cell.angle_beta   90.00
_cell.angle_gamma   90.00
#
_symmetry.space_group_name_H-M   'P 1'
#
loop_
_entity.id
_entity.type
_entity.pdbx_description
1 polymer ?
#
loop_
_entity_poly.entity_id
_entity_poly.type
_entity_poly.pdbx_seq_one_letter_code
_entity_poly.pdbx_strand_id
1 'polypeptide(L)'
;MNGSGSYDIIGTVNVIVGWKGNVYEYGKNFGEMRSIDLANSKLTGKIPDEICCLIELKTLNLSGNMLTGMIPQNIGQLEQLESLDLSRNRLFGSLPASMVALHFLSFLDLSYNELSGRIPTSTQIQSFVSDRFIGNLGLCGPPLIEKCPQDVTSSTNHRKNYQEDGDEFWKCLYIGTGLGFIVGFWGVCGTLMLNRSWRHAYFLLMINLKDWLYVTIVVHTTRLKKMFHN
;
A
#
# COMPACT_ATOMS: atom_id res chain seq x y z
N MET A 1 -22.50 26.09 -55.66
CA MET A 1 -23.75 25.45 -55.19
C MET A 1 -23.39 24.14 -54.53
N ASN A 2 -24.03 23.90 -53.39
CA ASN A 2 -23.70 22.98 -52.30
C ASN A 2 -23.62 21.49 -52.67
N GLY A 3 -22.91 20.73 -51.81
CA GLY A 3 -23.07 19.29 -51.72
C GLY A 3 -22.00 18.59 -50.88
N SER A 4 -21.84 18.97 -49.61
CA SER A 4 -21.04 18.24 -48.61
C SER A 4 -21.67 16.88 -48.29
N GLY A 5 -20.96 15.79 -48.53
CA GLY A 5 -21.27 14.45 -48.01
C GLY A 5 -20.17 14.02 -47.04
N SER A 6 -20.45 14.12 -45.74
CA SER A 6 -19.60 13.61 -44.66
C SER A 6 -19.75 12.09 -44.60
N TYR A 7 -18.66 11.34 -44.73
CA TYR A 7 -18.64 9.89 -44.51
C TYR A 7 -18.29 9.64 -43.04
N ASP A 8 -19.29 9.48 -42.19
CA ASP A 8 -19.12 8.94 -40.85
C ASP A 8 -18.88 7.43 -40.95
N ILE A 9 -17.61 7.02 -40.86
CA ILE A 9 -17.24 5.60 -40.78
C ILE A 9 -17.31 5.18 -39.31
N ILE A 10 -18.52 5.03 -38.77
CA ILE A 10 -18.73 4.31 -37.50
C ILE A 10 -19.13 2.87 -37.87
N GLY A 11 -18.14 2.08 -38.29
CA GLY A 11 -18.31 0.64 -38.48
C GLY A 11 -18.42 -0.05 -37.11
N THR A 12 -19.63 -0.41 -36.69
CA THR A 12 -19.84 -1.25 -35.52
C THR A 12 -19.45 -2.68 -35.86
N VAL A 13 -18.33 -3.15 -35.34
CA VAL A 13 -17.90 -4.56 -35.45
C VAL A 13 -18.67 -5.36 -34.38
N ASN A 14 -19.53 -6.27 -34.81
CA ASN A 14 -20.18 -7.23 -33.92
C ASN A 14 -19.21 -8.38 -33.64
N VAL A 15 -18.93 -8.66 -32.37
CA VAL A 15 -18.14 -9.83 -31.98
C VAL A 15 -19.10 -10.99 -31.77
N ILE A 16 -18.88 -12.06 -32.54
CA ILE A 16 -19.66 -13.29 -32.48
C ILE A 16 -18.82 -14.31 -31.72
N VAL A 17 -19.27 -14.72 -30.53
CA VAL A 17 -18.62 -15.76 -29.74
C VAL A 17 -19.48 -17.02 -29.75
N GLY A 18 -18.92 -18.12 -30.25
CA GLY A 18 -19.56 -19.44 -30.23
C GLY A 18 -19.06 -20.28 -29.07
N TRP A 19 -19.96 -20.71 -28.18
CA TRP A 19 -19.65 -21.70 -27.13
C TRP A 19 -20.70 -22.80 -27.09
N LYS A 20 -20.26 -24.06 -27.22
CA LYS A 20 -21.10 -25.27 -27.13
C LYS A 20 -22.36 -25.24 -28.02
N GLY A 21 -22.22 -24.75 -29.25
CA GLY A 21 -23.33 -24.66 -30.21
C GLY A 21 -24.25 -23.46 -30.02
N ASN A 22 -24.03 -22.63 -28.99
CA ASN A 22 -24.72 -21.36 -28.82
C ASN A 22 -23.85 -20.23 -29.37
N VAL A 23 -24.45 -19.40 -30.21
CA VAL A 23 -23.84 -18.21 -30.78
C VAL A 23 -24.36 -17.01 -30.01
N TYR A 24 -23.45 -16.26 -29.39
CA TYR A 24 -23.77 -15.03 -28.66
C TYR A 24 -23.23 -13.85 -29.46
N GLU A 25 -24.14 -12.96 -29.86
CA GLU A 25 -23.80 -11.73 -30.55
C GLU A 25 -23.74 -10.60 -29.52
N TYR A 26 -22.51 -10.14 -29.21
CA TYR A 26 -22.32 -9.03 -28.30
C TYR A 26 -22.27 -7.73 -29.12
N GLY A 27 -23.44 -7.09 -29.27
CA GLY A 27 -23.55 -5.70 -29.71
C GLY A 27 -23.06 -4.77 -28.60
N LYS A 28 -22.46 -3.64 -29.00
CA LYS A 28 -21.76 -2.62 -28.18
C LYS A 28 -22.58 -2.08 -26.99
N ASN A 29 -22.76 -2.89 -25.94
CA ASN A 29 -23.32 -2.55 -24.64
C ASN A 29 -22.31 -2.84 -23.52
N PHE A 30 -21.02 -2.70 -23.81
CA PHE A 30 -20.00 -2.71 -22.75
C PHE A 30 -19.91 -1.38 -22.00
N GLY A 31 -20.62 -0.34 -22.46
CA GLY A 31 -20.61 1.02 -21.90
C GLY A 31 -21.28 1.19 -20.53
N GLU A 32 -21.64 0.13 -19.83
CA GLU A 32 -22.19 0.19 -18.46
C GLU A 32 -21.50 -0.80 -17.51
N MET A 33 -20.52 -1.58 -17.99
CA MET A 33 -19.83 -2.57 -17.16
C MET A 33 -18.78 -1.87 -16.30
N ARG A 34 -19.17 -1.55 -15.07
CA ARG A 34 -18.31 -0.88 -14.08
C ARG A 34 -17.51 -1.83 -13.21
N SER A 35 -17.88 -3.11 -13.16
CA SER A 35 -17.20 -4.11 -12.33
C SER A 35 -17.16 -5.47 -13.01
N ILE A 36 -15.98 -6.08 -13.03
CA ILE A 36 -15.75 -7.47 -13.41
C ILE A 36 -15.10 -8.15 -12.21
N ASP A 37 -15.78 -9.15 -11.67
CA ASP A 37 -15.22 -10.06 -10.68
C ASP A 37 -15.30 -11.49 -11.20
N LEU A 38 -14.14 -12.06 -11.49
CA LEU A 38 -13.95 -13.43 -11.94
C LEU A 38 -12.91 -14.14 -11.07
N ALA A 39 -12.79 -13.74 -9.81
CA ALA A 39 -11.85 -14.34 -8.89
C ALA A 39 -12.11 -15.86 -8.72
N ASN A 40 -11.04 -16.63 -8.52
CA ASN A 40 -11.11 -18.07 -8.20
C ASN A 40 -11.92 -18.92 -9.20
N SER A 41 -11.94 -18.52 -10.48
CA SER A 41 -12.76 -19.14 -11.52
C SER A 41 -11.99 -20.15 -12.39
N LYS A 42 -10.76 -20.52 -12.00
CA LYS A 42 -9.86 -21.44 -12.74
C LYS A 42 -9.62 -21.01 -14.20
N LEU A 43 -9.70 -19.70 -14.48
CA LEU A 43 -9.44 -19.15 -15.80
C LEU A 43 -7.98 -19.43 -16.20
N THR A 44 -7.76 -19.69 -17.49
CA THR A 44 -6.46 -19.95 -18.09
C THR A 44 -6.27 -19.08 -19.32
N GLY A 45 -5.06 -19.08 -19.89
CA GLY A 45 -4.75 -18.24 -21.05
C GLY A 45 -4.28 -16.86 -20.64
N LYS A 46 -4.38 -15.89 -21.56
CA LYS A 46 -3.91 -14.51 -21.36
C LYS A 46 -5.07 -13.59 -21.02
N ILE A 47 -4.76 -12.47 -20.38
CA ILE A 47 -5.71 -11.35 -20.29
C ILE A 47 -5.83 -10.74 -21.70
N PRO A 48 -7.03 -10.70 -22.29
CA PRO A 48 -7.24 -10.12 -23.61
C PRO A 48 -7.03 -8.60 -23.59
N ASP A 49 -6.41 -8.03 -24.63
CA ASP A 49 -6.20 -6.58 -24.75
C ASP A 49 -7.54 -5.83 -24.86
N GLU A 50 -8.58 -6.51 -25.32
CA GLU A 50 -9.95 -5.99 -25.44
C GLU A 50 -10.55 -5.57 -24.09
N ILE A 51 -10.02 -6.08 -22.96
CA ILE A 51 -10.46 -5.62 -21.64
C ILE A 51 -10.18 -4.12 -21.43
N CYS A 52 -9.16 -3.59 -22.11
CA CYS A 52 -8.80 -2.17 -22.08
C CYS A 52 -9.79 -1.27 -22.82
N CYS A 53 -10.71 -1.84 -23.61
CA CYS A 53 -11.79 -1.08 -24.26
C CYS A 53 -12.93 -0.72 -23.31
N LEU A 54 -12.96 -1.29 -22.10
CA LEU A 54 -13.98 -1.04 -21.07
C LEU A 54 -13.66 0.25 -20.29
N ILE A 55 -13.66 1.40 -20.97
CA ILE A 55 -13.19 2.69 -20.41
C ILE A 55 -13.94 3.16 -19.14
N GLU A 56 -15.14 2.64 -18.89
CA GLU A 56 -15.93 2.94 -17.67
C GLU A 56 -15.71 1.95 -16.52
N LEU A 57 -14.80 0.99 -16.68
CA LEU A 57 -14.56 -0.04 -15.68
C LEU A 57 -13.91 0.58 -14.42
N LYS A 58 -14.54 0.35 -13.26
CA LYS A 58 -14.08 0.79 -11.94
C LYS A 58 -13.40 -0.33 -11.16
N THR A 59 -13.82 -1.58 -11.37
CA THR A 59 -13.28 -2.72 -10.62
C THR A 59 -12.97 -3.87 -11.56
N LEU A 60 -11.75 -4.39 -11.46
CA LEU A 60 -11.31 -5.58 -12.16
C LEU A 60 -10.64 -6.54 -11.17
N ASN A 61 -11.33 -7.63 -10.84
CA ASN A 61 -10.82 -8.69 -9.99
C ASN A 61 -10.69 -9.98 -10.79
N LEU A 62 -9.44 -10.39 -11.07
CA LEU A 62 -9.07 -11.62 -11.75
C LEU A 62 -8.23 -12.53 -10.84
N SER A 63 -8.25 -12.29 -9.53
CA SER A 63 -7.37 -12.97 -8.57
C SER A 63 -7.63 -14.47 -8.46
N GLY A 64 -6.60 -15.23 -8.08
CA GLY A 64 -6.74 -16.66 -7.79
C GLY A 64 -7.10 -17.52 -9.01
N ASN A 65 -6.61 -17.14 -10.19
CA ASN A 65 -6.79 -17.90 -11.43
C ASN A 65 -5.46 -18.52 -11.89
N MET A 66 -5.43 -19.08 -13.10
CA MET A 66 -4.23 -19.62 -13.76
C MET A 66 -3.90 -18.81 -15.01
N LEU A 67 -4.15 -17.49 -14.97
CA LEU A 67 -3.84 -16.60 -16.08
C LEU A 67 -2.32 -16.49 -16.27
N THR A 68 -1.91 -16.41 -17.53
CA THR A 68 -0.52 -16.40 -18.00
C THR A 68 -0.32 -15.21 -18.94
N GLY A 69 0.91 -14.96 -19.38
CA GLY A 69 1.19 -13.84 -20.28
C GLY A 69 1.47 -12.55 -19.52
N MET A 70 1.56 -11.46 -20.28
CA MET A 70 1.84 -10.13 -19.75
C MET A 70 0.54 -9.40 -19.41
N ILE A 71 0.63 -8.45 -18.48
CA ILE A 71 -0.44 -7.46 -18.30
C ILE A 71 -0.53 -6.64 -19.60
N PRO A 72 -1.74 -6.44 -20.16
CA PRO A 72 -1.95 -5.65 -21.37
C PRO A 72 -1.25 -4.29 -21.32
N GLN A 73 -0.53 -3.92 -22.38
CA GLN A 73 0.19 -2.64 -22.44
C GLN A 73 -0.74 -1.43 -22.43
N ASN A 74 -2.02 -1.64 -22.74
CA ASN A 74 -3.04 -0.60 -22.79
C ASN A 74 -3.89 -0.53 -21.51
N ILE A 75 -3.50 -1.22 -20.43
CA ILE A 75 -4.28 -1.23 -19.17
C ILE A 75 -4.52 0.19 -18.63
N GLY A 76 -3.66 1.15 -18.97
CA GLY A 76 -3.82 2.56 -18.63
C GLY A 76 -5.03 3.26 -19.25
N GLN A 77 -5.67 2.69 -20.28
CA GLN A 77 -6.90 3.23 -20.88
C GLN A 77 -8.11 3.12 -19.95
N LEU A 78 -8.02 2.29 -18.90
CA LEU A 78 -9.04 2.16 -17.86
C LEU A 78 -8.92 3.30 -16.86
N GLU A 79 -9.05 4.54 -17.33
CA GLU A 79 -8.79 5.73 -16.51
C GLU A 79 -9.69 5.81 -15.28
N GLN A 80 -10.90 5.25 -15.33
CA GLN A 80 -11.86 5.21 -14.21
C GLN A 80 -11.61 4.07 -13.22
N LEU A 81 -10.55 3.28 -13.38
CA LEU A 81 -10.31 2.09 -12.55
C LEU A 81 -9.92 2.49 -11.12
N GLU A 82 -10.70 2.02 -10.16
CA GLU A 82 -10.55 2.27 -8.73
C GLU A 82 -9.93 1.05 -8.00
N SER A 83 -10.14 -0.16 -8.53
CA SER A 83 -9.65 -1.40 -7.92
C SER A 83 -9.17 -2.39 -8.99
N LEU A 84 -7.93 -2.86 -8.84
CA LEU A 84 -7.30 -3.87 -9.70
C LEU A 84 -6.69 -4.98 -8.86
N ASP A 85 -7.22 -6.19 -8.95
CA ASP A 85 -6.66 -7.38 -8.32
C ASP A 85 -6.31 -8.42 -9.38
N LEU A 86 -5.01 -8.63 -9.59
CA LEU A 86 -4.45 -9.65 -10.46
C LEU A 86 -3.66 -10.70 -9.68
N SER A 87 -3.77 -10.69 -8.35
CA SER A 87 -2.96 -11.52 -7.47
C SER A 87 -3.19 -13.02 -7.69
N ARG A 88 -2.22 -13.84 -7.31
CA ARG A 88 -2.32 -15.32 -7.36
C ARG A 88 -2.66 -15.83 -8.77
N ASN A 89 -1.86 -15.42 -9.75
CA ASN A 89 -1.90 -15.90 -11.12
C ASN A 89 -0.47 -16.32 -11.56
N ARG A 90 -0.23 -16.51 -12.85
CA ARG A 90 1.08 -16.80 -13.46
C ARG A 90 1.44 -15.73 -14.49
N LEU A 91 1.10 -14.47 -14.20
CA LEU A 91 1.41 -13.34 -15.07
C LEU A 91 2.91 -13.04 -15.01
N PHE A 92 3.53 -12.72 -16.15
CA PHE A 92 4.97 -12.48 -16.25
C PHE A 92 5.28 -11.21 -17.04
N GLY A 93 6.57 -10.84 -17.06
CA GLY A 93 7.05 -9.63 -17.73
C GLY A 93 6.97 -8.39 -16.82
N SER A 94 7.24 -7.22 -17.40
CA SER A 94 7.27 -5.95 -16.67
C SER A 94 5.91 -5.29 -16.55
N LEU A 95 5.74 -4.50 -15.49
CA LEU A 95 4.57 -3.64 -15.34
C LEU A 95 4.50 -2.65 -16.52
N PRO A 96 3.35 -2.53 -17.22
CA PRO A 96 3.18 -1.58 -18.30
C PRO A 96 3.40 -0.14 -17.83
N ALA A 97 4.13 0.65 -18.61
CA ALA A 97 4.32 2.08 -18.33
C ALA A 97 2.98 2.85 -18.35
N SER A 98 1.98 2.35 -19.09
CA SER A 98 0.64 2.93 -19.15
C SER A 98 -0.08 2.98 -17.80
N MET A 99 0.31 2.14 -16.83
CA MET A 99 -0.33 2.13 -15.50
C MET A 99 -0.18 3.47 -14.76
N VAL A 100 0.74 4.35 -15.19
CA VAL A 100 0.80 5.77 -14.80
C VAL A 100 -0.54 6.49 -14.93
N ALA A 101 -1.32 6.16 -15.97
CA ALA A 101 -2.56 6.86 -16.32
C ALA A 101 -3.77 6.41 -15.48
N LEU A 102 -3.62 5.34 -14.70
CA LEU A 102 -4.64 4.95 -13.72
C LEU A 102 -4.54 5.97 -12.59
N HIS A 103 -5.38 6.99 -12.56
CA HIS A 103 -5.32 8.07 -11.57
C HIS A 103 -6.25 7.85 -10.37
N PHE A 104 -7.26 6.99 -10.51
CA PHE A 104 -8.27 6.74 -9.47
C PHE A 104 -8.05 5.43 -8.70
N LEU A 105 -6.99 4.68 -9.03
CA LEU A 105 -6.68 3.40 -8.40
C LEU A 105 -6.44 3.57 -6.89
N SER A 106 -7.36 3.04 -6.11
CA SER A 106 -7.35 3.02 -4.64
C SER A 106 -6.92 1.67 -4.09
N PHE A 107 -7.04 0.61 -4.89
CA PHE A 107 -6.63 -0.74 -4.55
C PHE A 107 -5.88 -1.37 -5.72
N LEU A 108 -4.71 -1.93 -5.42
CA LEU A 108 -3.90 -2.69 -6.36
C LEU A 108 -3.33 -3.90 -5.65
N ASP A 109 -3.52 -5.10 -6.19
CA ASP A 109 -2.79 -6.30 -5.74
C ASP A 109 -2.27 -7.09 -6.94
N LEU A 110 -0.95 -7.24 -7.01
CA LEU A 110 -0.21 -7.98 -8.04
C LEU A 110 0.59 -9.13 -7.44
N SER A 111 0.38 -9.42 -6.16
CA SER A 111 1.17 -10.40 -5.41
C SER A 111 1.00 -11.82 -5.95
N TYR A 112 1.99 -12.67 -5.71
CA TYR A 112 2.00 -14.09 -6.12
C TYR A 112 1.76 -14.26 -7.62
N ASN A 113 2.67 -13.69 -8.42
CA ASN A 113 2.76 -13.84 -9.87
C ASN A 113 4.24 -14.08 -10.27
N GLU A 114 4.54 -14.07 -11.57
CA GLU A 114 5.89 -14.21 -12.14
C GLU A 114 6.39 -12.89 -12.75
N LEU A 115 5.94 -11.74 -12.23
CA LEU A 115 6.29 -10.41 -12.74
C LEU A 115 7.77 -10.09 -12.50
N SER A 116 8.32 -9.22 -13.35
CA SER A 116 9.75 -8.89 -13.37
C SER A 116 10.04 -7.43 -13.70
N GLY A 117 11.25 -6.97 -13.39
CA GLY A 117 11.71 -5.61 -13.69
C GLY A 117 11.40 -4.60 -12.60
N ARG A 118 11.75 -3.33 -12.87
CA ARG A 118 11.60 -2.24 -11.90
C ARG A 118 10.14 -1.82 -11.77
N ILE A 119 9.66 -1.65 -10.54
CA ILE A 119 8.36 -1.03 -10.28
C ILE A 119 8.43 0.46 -10.71
N PRO A 120 7.54 0.93 -11.62
CA PRO A 120 7.62 2.28 -12.20
C PRO A 120 7.66 3.39 -11.15
N THR A 121 8.77 4.12 -11.12
CA THR A 121 8.96 5.34 -10.30
C THR A 121 8.04 6.46 -10.75
N SER A 122 7.57 7.30 -9.82
CA SER A 122 6.65 8.43 -10.05
C SER A 122 5.20 8.09 -10.42
N THR A 123 4.74 6.90 -10.03
CA THR A 123 3.34 6.49 -10.19
C THR A 123 2.68 6.28 -8.84
N GLN A 124 1.36 6.37 -8.76
CA GLN A 124 0.65 5.95 -7.56
C GLN A 124 0.84 4.46 -7.22
N ILE A 125 1.40 3.67 -8.14
CA ILE A 125 1.74 2.26 -7.91
C ILE A 125 2.77 2.13 -6.77
N GLN A 126 3.66 3.10 -6.60
CA GLN A 126 4.67 3.08 -5.52
C GLN A 126 4.13 3.49 -4.15
N SER A 127 2.95 4.12 -4.07
CA SER A 127 2.35 4.47 -2.77
C SER A 127 1.72 3.25 -2.09
N PHE A 128 1.47 2.18 -2.84
CA PHE A 128 0.97 0.92 -2.29
C PHE A 128 2.03 0.21 -1.45
N VAL A 129 1.56 -0.49 -0.41
CA VAL A 129 2.42 -1.27 0.49
C VAL A 129 3.11 -2.41 -0.26
N SER A 130 4.33 -2.77 0.15
CA SER A 130 5.14 -3.84 -0.44
C SER A 130 4.40 -5.18 -0.58
N ASP A 131 3.46 -5.47 0.33
CA ASP A 131 2.63 -6.68 0.31
C ASP A 131 1.86 -6.87 -1.01
N ARG A 132 1.53 -5.78 -1.71
CA ARG A 132 0.83 -5.82 -3.00
C ARG A 132 1.68 -6.36 -4.15
N PHE A 133 2.99 -6.54 -3.93
CA PHE A 133 3.96 -6.96 -4.95
C PHE A 133 4.71 -8.24 -4.56
N ILE A 134 4.53 -8.74 -3.33
CA ILE A 134 5.25 -9.92 -2.82
C ILE A 134 4.98 -11.17 -3.66
N GLY A 135 5.90 -12.13 -3.66
CA GLY A 135 5.73 -13.39 -4.40
C GLY A 135 6.04 -13.27 -5.89
N ASN A 136 6.54 -12.13 -6.36
CA ASN A 136 7.10 -11.93 -7.69
C ASN A 136 8.64 -11.86 -7.61
N LEU A 137 9.33 -12.96 -7.92
CA LEU A 137 10.79 -13.06 -7.74
C LEU A 137 11.60 -12.06 -8.59
N GLY A 138 11.05 -11.65 -9.74
CA GLY A 138 11.74 -10.75 -10.66
C GLY A 138 11.51 -9.26 -10.42
N LEU A 139 10.57 -8.87 -9.54
CA LEU A 139 10.28 -7.46 -9.29
C LEU A 139 11.34 -6.84 -8.38
N CYS A 140 11.68 -5.58 -8.65
CA CYS A 140 12.67 -4.84 -7.89
C CYS A 140 12.34 -3.34 -7.82
N GLY A 141 12.99 -2.64 -6.89
CA GLY A 141 12.81 -1.21 -6.64
C GLY A 141 11.66 -0.91 -5.66
N PRO A 142 11.60 0.33 -5.12
CA PRO A 142 10.55 0.73 -4.18
C PRO A 142 9.14 0.45 -4.76
N PRO A 143 8.19 -0.05 -3.94
CA PRO A 143 8.22 -0.24 -2.48
C PRO A 143 8.89 -1.55 -1.99
N LEU A 144 9.47 -2.36 -2.87
CA LEU A 144 10.18 -3.58 -2.47
C LEU A 144 11.59 -3.26 -1.95
N ILE A 145 12.11 -4.11 -1.07
CA ILE A 145 13.48 -4.04 -0.54
C ILE A 145 14.51 -4.42 -1.62
N GLU A 146 14.12 -5.33 -2.52
CA GLU A 146 14.99 -5.86 -3.58
C GLU A 146 15.47 -4.74 -4.50
N LYS A 147 16.79 -4.54 -4.58
CA LYS A 147 17.39 -3.52 -5.44
C LYS A 147 17.49 -4.03 -6.87
N CYS A 148 17.22 -3.16 -7.83
CA CYS A 148 17.33 -3.53 -9.23
C CYS A 148 18.81 -3.72 -9.64
N PRO A 149 19.14 -4.67 -10.55
CA PRO A 149 20.52 -4.95 -10.96
C PRO A 149 21.29 -3.71 -11.46
N GLN A 150 20.61 -2.77 -12.09
CA GLN A 150 21.16 -1.51 -12.60
C GLN A 150 21.66 -0.58 -11.48
N ASP A 151 21.10 -0.67 -10.27
CA ASP A 151 21.49 0.14 -9.12
C ASP A 151 22.72 -0.45 -8.39
N VAL A 152 23.03 -1.72 -8.65
CA VAL A 152 24.18 -2.44 -8.06
C VAL A 152 25.46 -2.13 -8.84
N THR A 153 25.39 -2.02 -10.17
CA THR A 153 26.56 -1.80 -11.05
C THR A 153 27.16 -0.39 -10.95
N SER A 154 26.42 0.58 -10.41
CA SER A 154 26.93 1.94 -10.17
C SER A 154 27.67 2.09 -8.83
N SER A 155 27.80 1.01 -8.04
CA SER A 155 28.43 1.04 -6.71
C SER A 155 29.76 0.28 -6.60
N THR A 156 30.31 -0.31 -7.68
CA THR A 156 31.59 -1.05 -7.62
C THR A 156 32.86 -0.19 -7.55
N ASN A 157 32.80 1.03 -7.00
CA ASN A 157 34.01 1.72 -6.55
C ASN A 157 33.89 2.53 -5.25
N HIS A 158 32.86 2.29 -4.45
CA HIS A 158 32.90 2.71 -3.05
C HIS A 158 32.47 1.56 -2.16
N ARG A 159 33.47 0.96 -1.51
CA ARG A 159 33.33 0.22 -0.27
C ARG A 159 32.61 1.13 0.73
N LYS A 160 31.29 1.07 0.77
CA LYS A 160 30.47 1.65 1.82
C LYS A 160 29.78 0.47 2.50
N ASN A 161 30.13 0.32 3.77
CA ASN A 161 29.42 -0.50 4.72
C ASN A 161 27.91 -0.30 4.55
N TYR A 162 27.18 -1.39 4.71
CA TYR A 162 25.74 -1.36 4.93
C TYR A 162 25.43 -0.33 6.03
N GLN A 163 24.99 0.86 5.62
CA GLN A 163 24.22 1.76 6.45
C GLN A 163 22.78 1.52 5.98
N GLU A 164 22.11 0.64 6.70
CA GLU A 164 20.67 0.61 6.77
C GLU A 164 20.26 2.05 7.26
N ASP A 165 19.37 2.73 6.53
CA ASP A 165 18.93 4.12 6.86
C ASP A 165 17.48 4.18 7.37
N GLY A 166 16.78 3.03 7.45
CA GLY A 166 15.39 2.92 7.94
C GLY A 166 15.26 2.48 9.41
N ASP A 167 16.39 2.14 9.98
CA ASP A 167 16.66 1.49 11.25
C ASP A 167 17.47 2.42 12.15
N GLU A 168 18.16 3.44 11.63
CA GLU A 168 18.89 4.39 12.47
C GLU A 168 17.94 5.16 13.40
N PHE A 169 16.75 5.52 12.90
CA PHE A 169 15.70 6.17 13.69
C PHE A 169 15.19 5.26 14.82
N TRP A 170 14.82 4.02 14.50
CA TRP A 170 14.33 3.05 15.50
C TRP A 170 15.44 2.54 16.43
N LYS A 171 16.68 2.42 15.95
CA LYS A 171 17.87 2.07 16.76
C LYS A 171 18.19 3.19 17.75
N CYS A 172 18.16 4.46 17.35
CA CYS A 172 18.37 5.58 18.28
C CYS A 172 17.27 5.64 19.35
N LEU A 173 16.02 5.41 18.95
CA LEU A 173 14.89 5.39 19.89
C LEU A 173 14.99 4.19 20.85
N TYR A 174 15.40 3.02 20.36
CA TYR A 174 15.58 1.81 21.18
C TYR A 174 16.80 1.91 22.12
N ILE A 175 17.92 2.43 21.65
CA ILE A 175 19.14 2.65 22.46
C ILE A 175 18.88 3.73 23.51
N GLY A 176 18.22 4.83 23.12
CA GLY A 176 17.87 5.92 24.02
C GLY A 176 16.88 5.50 25.11
N THR A 177 15.84 4.75 24.74
CA THR A 177 14.87 4.21 25.71
C THR A 177 15.50 3.15 26.61
N GLY A 178 16.36 2.28 26.08
CA GLY A 178 17.09 1.27 26.87
C GLY A 178 18.02 1.91 27.90
N LEU A 179 18.86 2.86 27.50
CA LEU A 179 19.77 3.55 28.42
C LEU A 179 19.03 4.42 29.44
N GLY A 180 17.98 5.13 29.00
CA GLY A 180 17.14 5.94 29.87
C GLY A 180 16.42 5.11 30.93
N PHE A 181 15.90 3.93 30.55
CA PHE A 181 15.25 3.02 31.49
C PHE A 181 16.25 2.42 32.47
N ILE A 182 17.45 2.05 32.02
CA ILE A 182 18.49 1.49 32.91
C ILE A 182 18.96 2.53 33.92
N VAL A 183 19.31 3.73 33.48
CA VAL A 183 19.81 4.78 34.38
C VAL A 183 18.71 5.29 35.33
N GLY A 184 17.49 5.47 34.83
CA GLY A 184 16.35 5.93 35.63
C GLY A 184 15.87 4.89 36.63
N PHE A 185 15.64 3.66 36.18
CA PHE A 185 15.11 2.59 37.01
C PHE A 185 16.14 2.13 38.05
N TRP A 186 17.41 1.90 37.66
CA TRP A 186 18.43 1.46 38.62
C TRP A 186 19.02 2.61 39.45
N GLY A 187 19.01 3.85 38.96
CA GLY A 187 19.40 5.01 39.75
C GLY A 187 18.43 5.27 40.91
N VAL A 188 17.12 5.20 40.65
CA VAL A 188 16.10 5.42 41.69
C VAL A 188 15.89 4.16 42.53
N CYS A 189 15.68 2.99 41.93
CA CYS A 189 15.44 1.77 42.71
C CYS A 189 16.71 1.26 43.40
N GLY A 190 17.90 1.44 42.80
CA GLY A 190 19.17 1.04 43.42
C GLY A 190 19.53 1.88 44.63
N THR A 191 19.33 3.20 44.57
CA THR A 191 19.53 4.09 45.74
C THR A 191 18.52 3.82 46.85
N LEU A 192 17.27 3.45 46.51
CA LEU A 192 16.24 3.05 47.47
C LEU A 192 16.48 1.66 48.10
N MET A 193 17.18 0.74 47.41
CA MET A 193 17.50 -0.60 47.89
C MET A 193 18.71 -0.66 48.83
N LEU A 194 19.67 0.26 48.69
CA LEU A 194 20.94 0.21 49.43
C LEU A 194 20.91 0.92 50.80
N ASN A 195 20.00 1.88 51.03
CA ASN A 195 19.97 2.60 52.29
C ASN A 195 18.56 2.69 52.92
N ARG A 196 18.40 2.00 54.05
CA ARG A 196 17.14 1.88 54.81
C ARG A 196 16.57 3.24 55.24
N SER A 197 17.42 4.24 55.49
CA SER A 197 16.99 5.58 55.92
C SER A 197 16.40 6.41 54.77
N TRP A 198 16.96 6.27 53.56
CA TRP A 198 16.50 7.02 52.38
C TRP A 198 15.15 6.51 51.89
N ARG A 199 14.91 5.20 52.01
CA ARG A 199 13.61 4.60 51.73
C ARG A 199 12.50 5.26 52.53
N HIS A 200 12.67 5.41 53.84
CA HIS A 200 11.66 6.03 54.70
C HIS A 200 11.46 7.52 54.39
N ALA A 201 12.54 8.27 54.17
CA ALA A 201 12.46 9.69 53.80
C ALA A 201 11.73 9.90 52.46
N TYR A 202 12.01 9.05 51.47
CA TYR A 202 11.34 9.07 50.16
C TYR A 202 9.83 8.80 50.27
N PHE A 203 9.43 7.78 51.04
CA PHE A 203 8.00 7.50 51.25
C PHE A 203 7.28 8.64 51.98
N LEU A 204 7.92 9.26 52.98
CA LEU A 204 7.38 10.43 53.68
C LEU A 204 7.21 11.64 52.75
N LEU A 205 8.20 11.91 51.89
CA LEU A 205 8.12 12.97 50.90
C LEU A 205 6.97 12.73 49.91
N MET A 206 6.83 11.52 49.39
CA MET A 206 5.76 11.17 48.46
C MET A 206 4.36 11.25 49.08
N ILE A 207 4.21 10.85 50.35
CA ILE A 207 2.95 10.99 51.09
C ILE A 207 2.59 12.47 51.26
N ASN A 208 3.53 13.29 51.71
CA ASN A 208 3.31 14.73 51.89
C ASN A 208 3.00 15.45 50.57
N LEU A 209 3.68 15.07 49.47
CA LEU A 209 3.43 15.64 48.15
C LEU A 209 2.03 15.29 47.64
N LYS A 210 1.60 14.03 47.82
CA LYS A 210 0.26 13.57 47.45
C LYS A 210 -0.82 14.34 48.21
N ASP A 211 -0.63 14.53 49.51
CA ASP A 211 -1.60 15.25 50.35
C ASP A 211 -1.66 16.73 49.98
N TRP A 212 -0.51 17.37 49.70
CA TRP A 212 -0.46 18.74 49.20
C TRP A 212 -1.15 18.91 47.83
N LEU A 213 -0.89 18.00 46.89
CA LEU A 213 -1.54 17.98 45.58
C LEU A 213 -3.05 17.77 45.71
N TYR A 214 -3.47 16.81 46.53
CA TYR A 214 -4.87 16.52 46.77
C TYR A 214 -5.61 17.74 47.34
N VAL A 215 -5.06 18.38 48.37
CA VAL A 215 -5.65 19.59 48.96
C VAL A 215 -5.69 20.73 47.93
N THR A 216 -4.61 20.93 47.18
CA THR A 216 -4.55 21.98 46.14
C THR A 216 -5.60 21.75 45.06
N ILE A 217 -5.73 20.51 44.55
CA ILE A 217 -6.75 20.14 43.57
C ILE A 217 -8.14 20.32 44.15
N VAL A 218 -8.41 19.85 45.36
CA VAL A 218 -9.73 19.99 45.99
C VAL A 218 -10.09 21.47 46.16
N VAL A 219 -9.20 22.30 46.69
CA VAL A 219 -9.44 23.74 46.87
C VAL A 219 -9.66 24.45 45.54
N HIS A 220 -8.84 24.17 44.53
CA HIS A 220 -9.02 24.74 43.18
C HIS A 220 -10.32 24.29 42.54
N THR A 221 -10.66 23.00 42.65
CA THR A 221 -11.91 22.45 42.12
C THR A 221 -13.12 23.08 42.83
N THR A 222 -13.09 23.25 44.15
CA THR A 222 -14.15 23.91 44.91
C THR A 222 -14.28 25.40 44.56
N ARG A 223 -13.17 26.11 44.39
CA ARG A 223 -13.17 27.52 43.94
C ARG A 223 -13.76 27.67 42.54
N LEU A 224 -13.35 26.80 41.60
CA LEU A 224 -13.92 26.76 40.24
C LEU A 224 -15.43 26.48 40.29
N LYS A 225 -15.86 25.47 41.04
CA LYS A 225 -17.28 25.12 41.16
C LYS A 225 -18.13 26.26 41.74
N LYS A 226 -17.56 27.09 42.63
CA LYS A 226 -18.22 28.26 43.22
C LYS A 226 -18.32 29.45 42.23
N MET A 227 -17.42 29.54 41.27
CA MET A 227 -17.46 30.57 40.20
C MET A 227 -18.49 30.27 39.11
N PHE A 228 -18.84 28.99 38.89
CA PHE A 228 -19.80 28.55 37.87
C PHE A 228 -21.24 28.36 38.39
N HIS A 229 -21.53 28.72 39.64
CA HIS A 229 -22.85 28.60 40.27
C HIS A 229 -23.38 29.94 40.81
N ASN A 230 -22.91 31.05 40.25
CA ASN A 230 -23.41 32.41 40.52
C ASN A 230 -23.73 33.10 39.20
#